data_AF-A0A3N5JST7-F1
#
_entry.id   AF-A0A3N5JST7-F1
#
_cell.length_a   1.000
_cell.length_b   1.000
_cell.length_c   1.000
_cell.angle_alpha   90.00
_cell.angle_beta   90.00
_cell.angle_gamma   90.00
#
_symmetry.space_group_name_H-M   'P 1'
#
loop_
_entity.id
_entity.type
_entity.pdbx_description
1 polymer ?
#
loop_
_entity_poly.entity_id
_entity_poly.type
_entity_poly.pdbx_seq_one_letter_code
_entity_poly.pdbx_strand_id
1 'polypeptide(L)'
;MNKTTLVGWVLLALAACGQAWAQDKHIDVTVQEQGGIFKLVFQNSACPERPNERGCIQADYGSSPVISWGLDAASSNEWSFTRLQFSPDGAHWGDPGHPLQGCTMEDFNLAPDDAQTGLASTARVVADGKRMQIKNDNVNECTTHYKLVAARRDGGGEIDSDPIIVNRGGGNP
;
A
#
# COMPACT_ATOMS: atom_id res chain seq x y z
N MET A 1 68.94 -25.10 -2.18
CA MET A 1 68.02 -23.98 -2.46
C MET A 1 66.73 -24.55 -3.05
N ASN A 2 65.62 -24.47 -2.30
CA ASN A 2 64.23 -24.62 -2.77
C ASN A 2 63.34 -24.43 -1.52
N LYS A 3 62.88 -23.19 -1.26
CA LYS A 3 61.51 -22.68 -1.55
C LYS A 3 60.42 -23.39 -0.72
N THR A 4 60.21 -22.91 0.50
CA THR A 4 59.02 -23.17 1.31
C THR A 4 58.09 -21.98 1.17
N THR A 5 57.05 -22.11 0.37
CA THR A 5 56.05 -21.06 0.14
C THR A 5 54.91 -21.26 1.14
N LEU A 6 54.76 -20.33 2.08
CA LEU A 6 53.60 -20.20 2.97
C LEU A 6 52.37 -19.79 2.14
N VAL A 7 51.35 -20.63 2.10
CA VAL A 7 50.03 -20.28 1.56
C VAL A 7 49.22 -19.66 2.69
N GLY A 8 49.15 -18.32 2.70
CA GLY A 8 48.27 -17.55 3.55
C GLY A 8 46.84 -17.58 3.01
N TRP A 9 45.91 -18.09 3.81
CA TRP A 9 44.49 -18.01 3.53
C TRP A 9 43.99 -16.61 3.90
N VAL A 10 43.79 -15.76 2.90
CA VAL A 10 43.01 -14.52 3.04
C VAL A 10 41.54 -14.91 2.89
N LEU A 11 40.83 -15.05 4.00
CA LEU A 11 39.37 -15.09 4.01
C LEU A 11 38.85 -13.65 3.84
N LEU A 12 38.56 -13.27 2.60
CA LEU A 12 37.73 -12.10 2.32
C LEU A 12 36.29 -12.45 2.72
N ALA A 13 35.86 -11.99 3.90
CA ALA A 13 34.45 -11.95 4.24
C ALA A 13 33.79 -10.87 3.37
N LEU A 14 33.14 -11.28 2.29
CA LEU A 14 32.18 -10.46 1.57
C LEU A 14 31.01 -10.18 2.53
N ALA A 15 31.04 -9.02 3.16
CA ALA A 15 29.86 -8.41 3.75
C ALA A 15 28.88 -8.16 2.60
N ALA A 16 28.02 -9.14 2.32
CA ALA A 16 26.79 -8.90 1.59
C ALA A 16 26.00 -7.90 2.45
N CYS A 17 26.11 -6.62 2.11
CA CYS A 17 25.14 -5.63 2.52
C CYS A 17 23.80 -6.11 1.98
N GLY A 18 23.06 -6.85 2.80
CA GLY A 18 21.66 -7.15 2.56
C GLY A 18 20.91 -5.84 2.65
N GLN A 19 20.94 -5.05 1.58
CA GLN A 19 19.89 -4.09 1.33
C GLN A 19 18.64 -4.94 1.24
N ALA A 20 17.80 -4.91 2.28
CA ALA A 20 16.43 -5.37 2.15
C ALA A 20 15.78 -4.39 1.17
N TRP A 21 15.80 -4.71 -0.11
CA TRP A 21 15.06 -3.96 -1.12
C TRP A 21 13.60 -4.10 -0.71
N ALA A 22 12.96 -2.98 -0.33
CA ALA A 22 11.54 -2.98 -0.02
C ALA A 22 10.80 -3.55 -1.23
N GLN A 23 10.17 -4.72 -1.07
CA GLN A 23 9.33 -5.28 -2.12
C GLN A 23 8.06 -4.46 -2.19
N ASP A 24 7.89 -3.72 -3.28
CA ASP A 24 6.63 -3.05 -3.59
C ASP A 24 5.47 -4.04 -3.47
N LYS A 25 4.38 -3.56 -2.87
CA LYS A 25 3.21 -4.40 -2.59
C LYS A 25 2.17 -4.13 -3.67
N HIS A 26 1.65 -5.20 -4.26
CA HIS A 26 0.61 -5.13 -5.29
C HIS A 26 -0.62 -5.91 -4.88
N ILE A 27 -1.79 -5.29 -5.04
CA ILE A 27 -3.10 -5.92 -4.85
C ILE A 27 -3.89 -5.87 -6.15
N ASP A 28 -4.35 -7.04 -6.59
CA ASP A 28 -5.23 -7.19 -7.75
C ASP A 28 -6.68 -6.96 -7.33
N VAL A 29 -7.40 -6.12 -8.08
CA VAL A 29 -8.76 -5.68 -7.79
C VAL A 29 -9.65 -5.94 -9.00
N THR A 30 -10.84 -6.46 -8.75
CA THR A 30 -11.89 -6.61 -9.76
C THR A 30 -13.15 -5.90 -9.30
N VAL A 31 -14.02 -5.53 -10.22
CA VAL A 31 -15.36 -5.04 -9.91
C VAL A 31 -16.36 -6.17 -10.16
N GLN A 32 -17.13 -6.51 -9.13
CA GLN A 32 -18.19 -7.51 -9.24
C GLN A 32 -19.55 -6.90 -8.94
N GLU A 33 -20.54 -7.28 -9.73
CA GLU A 33 -21.94 -7.00 -9.43
C GLU A 33 -22.53 -8.13 -8.58
N GLN A 34 -23.12 -7.77 -7.44
CA GLN A 34 -23.80 -8.72 -6.55
C GLN A 34 -25.14 -8.12 -6.13
N GLY A 35 -26.24 -8.71 -6.64
CA GLY A 35 -27.59 -8.26 -6.31
C GLY A 35 -27.90 -6.84 -6.76
N GLY A 36 -27.39 -6.41 -7.93
CA GLY A 36 -27.59 -5.06 -8.46
C GLY A 36 -26.65 -3.99 -7.89
N ILE A 37 -25.70 -4.38 -7.04
CA ILE A 37 -24.73 -3.47 -6.43
C ILE A 37 -23.32 -3.87 -6.88
N PHE A 38 -22.57 -2.91 -7.41
CA PHE A 38 -21.17 -3.09 -7.76
C PHE A 38 -20.27 -2.95 -6.52
N LYS A 39 -19.22 -3.76 -6.44
CA LYS A 39 -18.25 -3.73 -5.34
C LYS A 39 -16.83 -3.93 -5.88
N LEU A 40 -15.87 -3.29 -5.23
CA LEU A 40 -14.46 -3.62 -5.40
C LEU A 40 -14.15 -4.91 -4.62
N VAL A 41 -13.58 -5.89 -5.32
CA VAL A 41 -13.22 -7.20 -4.75
C VAL A 41 -11.73 -7.43 -4.93
N PHE A 42 -11.03 -7.56 -3.80
CA PHE A 42 -9.60 -7.86 -3.76
C PHE A 42 -9.33 -9.34 -4.00
N GLN A 43 -8.48 -9.66 -4.97
CA GLN A 43 -8.16 -11.03 -5.35
C GLN A 43 -7.06 -11.64 -4.48
N ASN A 44 -6.19 -10.82 -3.92
CA ASN A 44 -5.07 -11.22 -3.09
C ASN A 44 -4.94 -10.36 -1.82
N SER A 45 -4.03 -10.79 -0.96
CA SER A 45 -3.61 -10.07 0.25
C SER A 45 -2.09 -10.04 0.24
N ALA A 46 -1.53 -8.94 0.74
CA ALA A 46 -0.11 -8.78 1.01
C ALA A 46 0.17 -8.79 2.53
N CYS A 47 -0.75 -9.31 3.34
CA CYS A 47 -0.55 -9.62 4.76
C CYS A 47 -0.36 -11.14 4.96
N PRO A 48 0.88 -11.63 5.18
CA PRO A 48 1.12 -13.06 5.36
C PRO A 48 0.45 -13.61 6.63
N GLU A 49 0.32 -12.80 7.67
CA GLU A 49 -0.31 -13.19 8.93
C GLU A 49 -1.85 -13.15 8.90
N ARG A 50 -2.44 -12.53 7.86
CA ARG A 50 -3.90 -12.41 7.68
C ARG A 50 -4.32 -12.90 6.29
N PRO A 51 -4.07 -14.18 5.94
CA PRO A 51 -4.24 -14.69 4.58
C PRO A 51 -5.69 -14.63 4.07
N ASN A 52 -6.67 -14.56 4.97
CA ASN A 52 -8.10 -14.48 4.64
C ASN A 52 -8.63 -13.04 4.58
N GLU A 53 -7.86 -12.05 5.03
CA GLU A 53 -8.21 -10.63 4.90
C GLU A 53 -7.70 -10.11 3.55
N ARG A 54 -8.51 -10.31 2.50
CA ARG A 54 -8.20 -9.82 1.16
C ARG A 54 -8.10 -8.29 1.14
N GLY A 55 -7.14 -7.76 0.39
CA GLY A 55 -6.82 -6.33 0.39
C GLY A 55 -5.97 -5.87 1.59
N CYS A 56 -5.71 -6.73 2.58
CA CYS A 56 -4.75 -6.40 3.64
C CYS A 56 -3.34 -6.28 3.05
N ILE A 57 -2.57 -5.29 3.50
CA ILE A 57 -1.18 -5.08 3.07
C ILE A 57 -0.29 -4.93 4.29
N GLN A 58 0.81 -5.70 4.37
CA GLN A 58 1.80 -5.53 5.42
C GLN A 58 3.10 -4.97 4.84
N ALA A 59 3.56 -3.84 5.40
CA ALA A 59 4.92 -3.35 5.18
C ALA A 59 5.84 -3.99 6.22
N ASP A 60 6.91 -4.64 5.75
CA ASP A 60 7.83 -5.37 6.62
C ASP A 60 8.74 -4.38 7.38
N TYR A 61 9.21 -4.76 8.56
CA TYR A 61 10.11 -3.91 9.36
C TYR A 61 11.32 -3.45 8.53
N GLY A 62 11.62 -2.16 8.56
CA GLY A 62 12.75 -1.60 7.80
C GLY A 62 12.51 -1.43 6.30
N SER A 63 11.31 -1.73 5.80
CA SER A 63 10.94 -1.51 4.40
C SER A 63 10.24 -0.17 4.20
N SER A 64 10.31 0.35 2.97
CA SER A 64 9.63 1.58 2.55
C SER A 64 9.02 1.32 1.15
N PRO A 65 7.94 0.51 1.05
CA PRO A 65 7.42 0.04 -0.23
C PRO A 65 6.55 1.10 -0.94
N VAL A 66 6.45 1.00 -2.27
CA VAL A 66 5.28 1.53 -2.98
C VAL A 66 4.17 0.49 -2.89
N ILE A 67 3.00 0.94 -2.45
CA ILE A 67 1.78 0.15 -2.47
C ILE A 67 1.02 0.45 -3.75
N SER A 68 0.48 -0.57 -4.40
CA SER A 68 -0.28 -0.41 -5.64
C SER A 68 -1.50 -1.32 -5.71
N TRP A 69 -2.58 -0.79 -6.29
CA TRP A 69 -3.82 -1.52 -6.57
C TRP A 69 -4.11 -1.45 -8.06
N GLY A 70 -4.39 -2.58 -8.69
CA GLY A 70 -4.66 -2.67 -10.13
C GLY A 70 -6.05 -3.23 -10.41
N LEU A 71 -6.85 -2.49 -11.19
CA LEU A 71 -8.07 -3.06 -11.78
C LEU A 71 -7.69 -4.08 -12.85
N ASP A 72 -8.39 -5.21 -12.87
CA ASP A 72 -8.26 -6.17 -13.96
C ASP A 72 -8.72 -5.57 -15.32
N ALA A 73 -8.39 -6.28 -16.40
CA ALA A 73 -8.66 -5.80 -17.75
C ALA A 73 -10.16 -5.58 -18.04
N ALA A 74 -11.04 -6.41 -17.46
CA ALA A 74 -12.48 -6.31 -17.68
C ALA A 74 -13.05 -5.08 -16.96
N SER A 75 -12.75 -4.95 -15.67
CA SER A 75 -13.19 -3.87 -14.79
C SER A 75 -12.69 -2.52 -15.29
N SER A 76 -11.43 -2.45 -15.72
CA SER A 76 -10.79 -1.20 -16.14
C SER A 76 -11.35 -0.57 -17.43
N ASN A 77 -12.15 -1.32 -18.20
CA ASN A 77 -12.86 -0.77 -19.37
C ASN A 77 -14.00 0.15 -18.98
N GLU A 78 -14.65 -0.11 -17.84
CA GLU A 78 -15.82 0.64 -17.37
C GLU A 78 -15.52 1.49 -16.13
N TRP A 79 -14.52 1.10 -15.35
CA TRP A 79 -14.20 1.72 -14.07
C TRP A 79 -12.79 2.28 -14.07
N SER A 80 -12.60 3.32 -13.26
CA SER A 80 -11.31 3.93 -12.99
C SER A 80 -11.21 4.32 -11.52
N PHE A 81 -10.05 4.08 -10.93
CA PHE A 81 -9.74 4.60 -9.61
C PHE A 81 -9.75 6.13 -9.61
N THR A 82 -10.34 6.73 -8.57
CA THR A 82 -10.45 8.19 -8.45
C THR A 82 -9.78 8.75 -7.21
N ARG A 83 -9.87 8.06 -6.06
CA ARG A 83 -9.25 8.50 -4.81
C ARG A 83 -8.92 7.35 -3.87
N LEU A 84 -7.90 7.58 -3.04
CA LEU A 84 -7.62 6.84 -1.82
C LEU A 84 -8.05 7.70 -0.64
N GLN A 85 -8.74 7.11 0.33
CA GLN A 85 -9.07 7.75 1.58
C GLN A 85 -8.59 6.87 2.73
N PHE A 86 -8.08 7.47 3.79
CA PHE A 86 -7.74 6.82 5.05
C PHE A 86 -8.78 7.14 6.11
N SER A 87 -8.84 6.29 7.13
CA SER A 87 -9.64 6.48 8.33
C SER A 87 -8.79 6.22 9.56
N PRO A 88 -9.00 6.96 10.67
CA PRO A 88 -8.32 6.68 11.92
C PRO A 88 -8.71 5.32 12.53
N ASP A 89 -9.89 4.78 12.20
CA ASP A 89 -10.46 3.60 12.88
C ASP A 89 -11.34 2.69 11.99
N GLY A 90 -11.48 3.01 10.70
CA GLY A 90 -12.36 2.29 9.76
C GLY A 90 -13.84 2.67 9.86
N ALA A 91 -14.24 3.49 10.83
CA ALA A 91 -15.62 3.93 11.00
C ALA A 91 -15.82 5.39 10.56
N HIS A 92 -14.83 6.24 10.81
CA HIS A 92 -14.90 7.67 10.51
C HIS A 92 -14.13 8.00 9.24
N TRP A 93 -14.84 8.49 8.21
CA TRP A 93 -14.26 8.79 6.89
C TRP A 93 -14.49 10.26 6.54
N GLY A 94 -13.43 11.07 6.62
CA GLY A 94 -13.52 12.51 6.37
C GLY A 94 -14.36 13.27 7.40
N ASP A 95 -14.34 12.80 8.66
CA ASP A 95 -14.98 13.48 9.79
C ASP A 95 -13.95 14.37 10.50
N PRO A 96 -14.13 15.71 10.50
CA PRO A 96 -13.20 16.62 11.16
C PRO A 96 -13.09 16.46 12.68
N GLY A 97 -14.03 15.74 13.31
CA GLY A 97 -13.94 15.37 14.73
C GLY A 97 -12.96 14.22 15.01
N HIS A 98 -12.57 13.47 13.98
CA HIS A 98 -11.78 12.25 14.06
C HIS A 98 -10.63 12.30 13.03
N PRO A 99 -9.59 13.11 13.29
CA PRO A 99 -8.47 13.24 12.36
C PRO A 99 -7.66 11.95 12.27
N LEU A 100 -6.96 11.78 11.16
CA LEU A 100 -6.02 10.68 10.93
C LEU A 100 -4.94 10.62 12.03
N GLN A 101 -4.50 9.40 12.32
CA GLN A 101 -3.43 9.16 13.28
C GLN A 101 -2.10 9.74 12.78
N GLY A 102 -1.27 10.26 13.69
CA GLY A 102 0.04 10.81 13.34
C GLY A 102 0.94 9.82 12.59
N CYS A 103 0.93 8.54 12.97
CA CYS A 103 1.68 7.51 12.27
C CYS A 103 1.25 7.33 10.81
N THR A 104 -0.06 7.35 10.53
CA THR A 104 -0.58 7.34 9.15
C THR A 104 -0.15 8.60 8.39
N MET A 105 -0.23 9.76 9.02
CA MET A 105 0.17 11.02 8.38
C MET A 105 1.65 11.00 7.96
N GLU A 106 2.53 10.57 8.86
CA GLU A 106 3.97 10.51 8.64
C GLU A 106 4.34 9.42 7.62
N ASP A 107 3.86 8.18 7.81
CA ASP A 107 4.25 7.05 6.97
C ASP A 107 3.81 7.20 5.51
N PHE A 108 2.75 7.97 5.24
CA PHE A 108 2.26 8.22 3.88
C PHE A 108 2.56 9.64 3.37
N ASN A 109 3.37 10.41 4.12
CA ASN A 109 3.73 11.81 3.84
C ASN A 109 2.53 12.70 3.50
N LEU A 110 1.44 12.55 4.24
CA LEU A 110 0.18 13.23 3.96
C LEU A 110 0.26 14.72 4.29
N ALA A 111 -0.43 15.54 3.49
CA ALA A 111 -0.52 16.98 3.73
C ALA A 111 -1.38 17.27 4.96
N PRO A 112 -1.18 18.38 5.70
CA PRO A 112 -1.99 18.70 6.87
C PRO A 112 -3.51 18.70 6.62
N ASP A 113 -3.96 19.10 5.43
CA ASP A 113 -5.39 19.10 5.04
C ASP A 113 -5.98 17.69 4.90
N ASP A 114 -5.13 16.70 4.61
CA ASP A 114 -5.52 15.28 4.50
C ASP A 114 -5.89 14.71 5.88
N ALA A 115 -5.36 15.28 6.96
CA ALA A 115 -5.63 14.80 8.32
C ALA A 115 -7.13 14.82 8.65
N GLN A 116 -7.86 15.82 8.15
CA GLN A 116 -9.28 16.02 8.44
C GLN A 116 -10.18 15.36 7.39
N THR A 117 -9.74 15.38 6.13
CA THR A 117 -10.54 14.83 5.03
C THR A 117 -10.35 13.33 4.86
N GLY A 118 -9.24 12.79 5.36
CA GLY A 118 -8.78 11.43 5.09
C GLY A 118 -8.29 11.22 3.66
N LEU A 119 -8.43 12.19 2.76
CA LEU A 119 -8.05 12.02 1.35
C LEU A 119 -6.52 11.93 1.27
N ALA A 120 -6.00 10.86 0.69
CA ALA A 120 -4.55 10.74 0.56
C ALA A 120 -4.08 11.51 -0.68
N SER A 121 -3.75 12.79 -0.54
CA SER A 121 -3.33 13.65 -1.66
C SER A 121 -2.03 13.19 -2.33
N THR A 122 -1.21 12.41 -1.64
CA THR A 122 0.00 11.79 -2.16
C THR A 122 -0.26 10.53 -2.99
N ALA A 123 -1.49 9.99 -2.96
CA ALA A 123 -1.87 8.87 -3.81
C ALA A 123 -1.94 9.32 -5.28
N ARG A 124 -1.44 8.46 -6.17
CA ARG A 124 -1.39 8.72 -7.61
C ARG A 124 -2.24 7.72 -8.36
N VAL A 125 -3.14 8.23 -9.20
CA VAL A 125 -3.85 7.45 -10.20
C VAL A 125 -3.02 7.45 -11.48
N VAL A 126 -2.65 6.27 -11.96
CA VAL A 126 -1.77 6.06 -13.12
C VAL A 126 -2.38 5.05 -14.09
N ALA A 127 -1.72 4.87 -15.24
CA ALA A 127 -2.15 3.96 -16.31
C ALA A 127 -3.60 4.22 -16.74
N ASP A 128 -3.96 5.50 -16.94
CA ASP A 128 -5.31 5.93 -17.32
C ASP A 128 -6.40 5.42 -16.35
N GLY A 129 -6.22 5.64 -15.04
CA GLY A 129 -7.24 5.24 -14.05
C GLY A 129 -7.20 3.77 -13.64
N LYS A 130 -6.38 2.94 -14.29
CA LYS A 130 -6.36 1.48 -14.05
C LYS A 130 -5.59 1.08 -12.81
N ARG A 131 -4.69 1.94 -12.34
CA ARG A 131 -3.84 1.65 -11.18
C ARG A 131 -3.78 2.84 -10.25
N MET A 132 -3.87 2.57 -8.96
CA MET A 132 -3.63 3.53 -7.89
C MET A 132 -2.36 3.15 -7.14
N GLN A 133 -1.55 4.12 -6.74
CA GLN A 133 -0.30 3.89 -6.02
C GLN A 133 -0.10 4.92 -4.92
N ILE A 134 0.52 4.52 -3.81
CA ILE A 134 0.98 5.43 -2.76
C ILE A 134 2.32 4.95 -2.20
N LYS A 135 3.19 5.90 -1.84
CA LYS A 135 4.44 5.60 -1.15
C LYS A 135 4.14 5.41 0.33
N ASN A 136 4.67 4.34 0.93
CA ASN A 136 4.62 4.08 2.36
C ASN A 136 6.06 4.03 2.89
N ASP A 137 6.43 4.99 3.72
CA ASP A 137 7.74 5.05 4.34
C ASP A 137 7.87 4.09 5.51
N ASN A 138 6.74 3.68 6.11
CA ASN A 138 6.67 2.64 7.16
C ASN A 138 7.72 2.89 8.25
N VAL A 139 7.82 4.14 8.69
CA VAL A 139 8.71 4.60 9.76
C VAL A 139 8.15 4.16 11.11
N ASN A 140 6.82 4.18 11.25
CA ASN A 140 6.11 3.89 12.48
C ASN A 140 5.42 2.51 12.46
N GLU A 141 5.26 1.87 13.63
CA GLU A 141 4.37 0.72 13.76
C GLU A 141 2.93 1.23 13.90
N CYS A 142 2.06 0.90 12.95
CA CYS A 142 0.74 1.52 12.80
C CYS A 142 -0.20 0.62 11.99
N THR A 143 -1.49 0.58 12.34
CA THR A 143 -2.52 0.00 11.46
C THR A 143 -3.37 1.13 10.91
N THR A 144 -3.44 1.24 9.59
CA THR A 144 -4.19 2.26 8.88
C THR A 144 -5.35 1.62 8.11
N HIS A 145 -6.57 2.11 8.31
CA HIS A 145 -7.73 1.72 7.51
C HIS A 145 -7.76 2.55 6.23
N TYR A 146 -8.11 1.92 5.10
CA TYR A 146 -8.16 2.63 3.83
C TYR A 146 -9.34 2.23 2.96
N LYS A 147 -9.77 3.18 2.14
CA LYS A 147 -10.84 3.07 1.18
C LYS A 147 -10.33 3.45 -0.20
N LEU A 148 -10.39 2.51 -1.13
CA LEU A 148 -10.24 2.81 -2.54
C LEU A 148 -11.60 3.21 -3.08
N VAL A 149 -11.65 4.25 -3.88
CA VAL A 149 -12.85 4.61 -4.63
C VAL A 149 -12.57 4.47 -6.11
N ALA A 150 -13.50 3.83 -6.80
CA ALA A 150 -13.55 3.77 -8.25
C ALA A 150 -14.86 4.40 -8.75
N ALA A 151 -14.77 5.18 -9.82
CA ALA A 151 -15.92 5.73 -10.52
C ALA A 151 -16.12 5.01 -11.85
N ARG A 152 -17.38 4.92 -12.29
CA ARG A 152 -17.66 4.56 -13.68
C ARG A 152 -17.17 5.66 -14.61
N ARG A 153 -16.57 5.27 -15.74
CA ARG A 153 -16.06 6.19 -16.76
C ARG A 153 -17.17 6.96 -17.49
N ASP A 154 -18.39 6.44 -17.49
CA ASP A 154 -19.57 7.11 -18.03
C ASP A 154 -20.22 8.12 -17.06
N GLY A 155 -19.69 8.24 -15.83
CA GLY A 155 -20.23 9.09 -14.78
C GLY A 155 -21.40 8.47 -13.99
N GLY A 156 -21.72 7.19 -14.22
CA GLY A 156 -22.86 6.49 -13.63
C GLY A 156 -22.76 6.17 -12.13
N GLY A 157 -21.73 6.63 -11.44
CA GLY A 157 -21.59 6.51 -9.98
C GLY A 157 -20.22 6.04 -9.52
N GLU A 158 -20.08 5.88 -8.20
CA GLU A 158 -18.87 5.44 -7.53
C GLU A 158 -19.13 4.21 -6.65
N ILE A 159 -18.07 3.43 -6.46
CA ILE A 159 -18.01 2.29 -5.54
C ILE A 159 -16.75 2.39 -4.71
N ASP A 160 -16.80 1.79 -3.51
CA ASP A 160 -15.69 1.84 -2.58
C ASP A 160 -15.38 0.50 -1.89
N SER A 161 -14.35 0.50 -1.04
CA SER A 161 -13.85 -0.64 -0.30
C SER A 161 -13.44 -0.25 1.12
N ASP A 162 -13.21 -1.22 2.02
CA ASP A 162 -12.66 -0.95 3.36
C ASP A 162 -11.70 -2.06 3.91
N PRO A 163 -10.50 -2.18 3.33
CA PRO A 163 -9.38 -2.98 3.87
C PRO A 163 -8.41 -2.18 4.77
N ILE A 164 -7.30 -2.83 5.16
CA ILE A 164 -6.28 -2.26 6.08
C ILE A 164 -4.84 -2.38 5.56
N ILE A 165 -3.97 -1.49 6.04
CA ILE A 165 -2.51 -1.57 5.91
C ILE A 165 -1.90 -1.70 7.30
N VAL A 166 -0.97 -2.63 7.48
CA VAL A 166 -0.21 -2.88 8.71
C VAL A 166 1.24 -2.48 8.48
N ASN A 167 1.67 -1.41 9.13
CA ASN A 167 3.04 -0.95 9.17
C ASN A 167 3.74 -1.56 10.39
N ARG A 168 4.92 -2.13 10.17
CA ARG A 168 5.77 -2.71 11.21
C ARG A 168 6.89 -1.77 11.66
N GLY A 169 6.98 -0.59 11.05
CA GLY A 169 7.91 0.47 11.45
C GLY A 169 9.36 0.22 11.05
N GLY A 170 10.22 1.19 11.40
CA GLY A 170 11.66 1.11 11.23
C GLY A 170 12.18 1.39 9.83
N GLY A 171 11.34 1.85 8.90
CA GLY A 171 11.77 2.30 7.57
C GLY A 171 12.82 3.42 7.65
N ASN A 172 13.78 3.41 6.72
CA ASN A 172 14.68 4.55 6.53
C ASN A 172 13.90 5.66 5.80
N PRO A 173 13.78 6.87 6.39
CA PRO A 173 13.31 8.05 5.66
C PRO A 173 14.28 8.46 4.54
#